data_AF-A0A5E4K5C7-F1
#
_entry.id   AF-A0A5E4K5C7-F1
#
_cell.length_a   1.000
_cell.length_b   1.000
_cell.length_c   1.000
_cell.angle_alpha   90.00
_cell.angle_beta   90.00
_cell.angle_gamma   90.00
#
_symmetry.space_group_name_H-M   'P 1'
#
loop_
_entity.id
_entity.type
_entity.pdbx_description
1 polymer ?
#
loop_
_entity_poly.entity_id
_entity_poly.type
_entity_poly.pdbx_seq_one_letter_code
_entity_poly.pdbx_strand_id
1 'polypeptide(L)'
;MVAITVIVAAVVAVFGFGFTGSFGGASPKPPTAAITVASIPETIGIVDMKITDRGGDTLRAGDWELSIVPVGQPPAYRVSSTLFKAGDQIITTNVTNYPGATYNVTNAVVNITAGDDPSARLVSGQKYDVKMIVYPFKSMVLDTVVEVR
;
A
#
# COMPACT_ATOMS: atom_id res chain seq x y z
N MET A 1 3.40 -61.60 19.46
CA MET A 1 3.18 -60.66 18.34
C MET A 1 2.69 -59.33 18.90
N VAL A 2 3.60 -58.49 19.42
CA VAL A 2 3.34 -57.10 19.88
C VAL A 2 4.69 -56.38 19.86
N ALA A 3 5.14 -55.90 18.70
CA ALA A 3 6.37 -55.10 18.59
C ALA A 3 6.54 -54.35 17.25
N ILE A 4 5.77 -54.68 16.21
CA ILE A 4 5.91 -54.08 14.86
C ILE A 4 4.59 -53.38 14.48
N THR A 5 4.16 -52.42 15.29
CA THR A 5 2.99 -51.59 14.92
C THR A 5 3.13 -50.13 15.35
N VAL A 6 4.20 -49.75 16.07
CA VAL A 6 4.34 -48.41 16.63
C VAL A 6 5.15 -47.45 15.75
N ILE A 7 5.94 -47.96 14.79
CA ILE A 7 6.84 -47.11 13.99
C ILE A 7 6.13 -46.43 12.79
N VAL A 8 5.01 -46.98 12.29
CA VAL A 8 4.28 -46.37 11.16
C VAL A 8 3.35 -45.24 11.61
N ALA A 9 2.90 -45.21 12.87
CA ALA A 9 2.06 -44.12 13.38
C ALA A 9 2.86 -42.84 13.68
N ALA A 10 4.16 -42.96 14.02
CA ALA A 10 5.02 -41.80 14.27
C ALA A 10 5.42 -41.06 12.99
N VAL A 11 5.48 -41.73 11.84
CA VAL A 11 5.88 -41.09 10.56
C VAL A 11 4.68 -40.44 9.85
N VAL A 12 3.45 -40.85 10.14
CA VAL A 12 2.24 -40.18 9.60
C VAL A 12 1.86 -38.93 10.41
N ALA A 13 2.25 -38.83 11.68
CA ALA A 13 2.04 -37.62 12.48
C ALA A 13 3.02 -36.47 12.14
N VAL A 14 4.19 -36.77 11.55
CA VAL A 14 5.19 -35.76 11.18
C VAL A 14 4.83 -35.00 9.90
N PHE A 15 4.01 -35.58 9.01
CA PHE A 15 3.49 -34.86 7.84
C PHE A 15 2.13 -34.20 8.06
N GLY A 16 1.44 -34.51 9.15
CA GLY A 16 0.19 -33.83 9.54
C GLY A 16 0.38 -32.59 10.42
N PHE A 17 1.52 -32.45 11.10
CA PHE A 17 1.80 -31.40 12.09
C PHE A 17 3.13 -30.66 11.88
N GLY A 18 3.73 -30.76 10.68
CA GLY A 18 5.05 -30.19 10.36
C GLY A 18 5.06 -28.89 9.55
N PHE A 19 3.91 -28.39 9.06
CA PHE A 19 3.81 -27.15 8.26
C PHE A 19 2.74 -26.16 8.74
N THR A 20 2.32 -26.23 10.00
CA THR A 20 1.45 -25.23 10.62
C THR A 20 2.09 -24.71 11.90
N GLY A 21 3.22 -24.02 11.76
CA GLY A 21 3.88 -23.29 12.83
C GLY A 21 3.08 -22.08 13.35
N SER A 22 1.82 -22.26 13.73
CA SER A 22 1.08 -21.33 14.58
C SER A 22 0.02 -22.10 15.38
N PHE A 23 0.46 -22.68 16.49
CA PHE A 23 -0.44 -23.13 17.54
C PHE A 23 -1.00 -21.90 18.25
N GLY A 24 -2.28 -21.59 18.01
CA GLY A 24 -3.11 -20.76 18.90
C GLY A 24 -3.11 -19.25 18.68
N GLY A 25 -2.37 -18.70 17.71
CA GLY A 25 -2.51 -17.30 17.31
C GLY A 25 -3.67 -17.15 16.33
N ALA A 26 -4.62 -16.24 16.60
CA ALA A 26 -5.57 -15.81 15.58
C ALA A 26 -4.80 -15.41 14.31
N SER A 27 -5.28 -15.82 13.13
CA SER A 27 -4.70 -15.36 11.86
C SER A 27 -4.52 -13.84 11.93
N PRO A 28 -3.34 -13.30 11.56
CA PRO A 28 -3.10 -11.87 11.74
C PRO A 28 -4.19 -11.08 11.02
N LYS A 29 -4.86 -10.18 11.73
CA LYS A 29 -5.91 -9.34 11.17
C LYS A 29 -5.26 -8.34 10.20
N PRO A 30 -5.89 -8.04 9.04
CA PRO A 30 -5.43 -6.94 8.20
C PRO A 30 -5.41 -5.61 8.96
N PRO A 31 -4.44 -4.73 8.66
CA PRO A 31 -4.37 -3.42 9.30
C PRO A 31 -5.59 -2.58 8.93
N THR A 32 -6.06 -1.80 9.89
CA THR A 32 -7.16 -0.84 9.73
C THR A 32 -6.59 0.56 9.88
N ALA A 33 -6.40 1.29 8.79
CA ALA A 33 -5.95 2.68 8.78
C ALA A 33 -7.05 3.61 8.22
N ALA A 34 -7.19 4.80 8.80
CA ALA A 34 -8.20 5.79 8.42
C ALA A 34 -7.57 6.82 7.49
N ILE A 35 -7.43 6.47 6.21
CA ILE A 35 -6.70 7.31 5.25
C ILE A 35 -7.68 8.19 4.48
N THR A 36 -7.34 9.47 4.36
CA THR A 36 -8.12 10.47 3.63
C THR A 36 -7.28 11.12 2.54
N VAL A 37 -7.91 11.53 1.44
CA VAL A 37 -7.27 12.25 0.33
C VAL A 37 -8.02 13.54 0.07
N ALA A 38 -7.29 14.62 -0.16
CA ALA A 38 -7.84 15.92 -0.56
C ALA A 38 -6.90 16.64 -1.53
N SER A 39 -7.44 17.47 -2.41
CA SER A 39 -6.66 18.50 -3.11
C SER A 39 -6.29 19.62 -2.14
N ILE A 40 -5.14 20.29 -2.33
CA ILE A 40 -4.74 21.44 -1.51
C ILE A 40 -4.88 22.73 -2.33
N PRO A 41 -6.07 23.37 -2.33
CA PRO A 41 -6.32 24.58 -3.13
C PRO A 41 -5.53 25.81 -2.63
N GLU A 42 -4.94 25.73 -1.44
CA GLU A 42 -4.20 26.82 -0.80
C GLU A 42 -2.78 26.97 -1.38
N THR A 43 -2.25 25.96 -2.08
CA THR A 43 -0.93 26.01 -2.70
C THR A 43 -0.98 26.78 -4.03
N ILE A 44 -0.78 28.09 -4.00
CA ILE A 44 -0.87 28.94 -5.20
C ILE A 44 0.15 28.50 -6.26
N GLY A 45 -0.34 28.13 -7.44
CA GLY A 45 0.48 27.80 -8.61
C GLY A 45 1.05 26.38 -8.62
N ILE A 46 0.67 25.53 -7.67
CA ILE A 46 1.10 24.13 -7.60
C ILE A 46 -0.14 23.24 -7.52
N VAL A 47 -0.28 22.34 -8.49
CA VAL A 47 -1.36 21.34 -8.48
C VAL A 47 -0.89 20.14 -7.68
N ASP A 48 -1.42 20.00 -6.47
CA ASP A 48 -1.04 18.94 -5.54
C ASP A 48 -2.26 18.25 -4.89
N MET A 49 -1.96 17.15 -4.22
CA MET A 49 -2.89 16.48 -3.32
C MET A 49 -2.19 16.11 -2.02
N LYS A 50 -3.00 15.98 -0.98
CA LYS A 50 -2.62 15.51 0.34
C LYS A 50 -3.31 14.20 0.67
N ILE A 51 -2.53 13.22 1.08
CA ILE A 51 -2.99 11.95 1.64
C ILE A 51 -2.61 11.95 3.12
N THR A 52 -3.58 11.71 4.00
CA THR A 52 -3.36 11.81 5.46
C THR A 52 -3.89 10.58 6.16
N ASP A 53 -3.08 9.99 7.03
CA ASP A 53 -3.52 8.99 8.00
C ASP A 53 -4.14 9.69 9.23
N ARG A 54 -5.44 9.47 9.44
CA ARG A 54 -6.23 10.06 10.52
C ARG A 54 -6.28 9.18 11.78
N GLY A 55 -5.68 7.99 11.75
CA GLY A 55 -5.73 7.06 12.88
C GLY A 55 -5.78 5.59 12.45
N GLY A 56 -5.64 4.70 13.43
CA GLY A 56 -5.64 3.26 13.22
C GLY A 56 -4.25 2.66 13.29
N ASP A 57 -4.06 1.56 12.56
CA ASP A 57 -2.83 0.76 12.56
C ASP A 57 -1.73 1.40 11.69
N THR A 58 -0.49 1.36 12.19
CA THR A 58 0.70 1.74 11.41
C THR A 58 0.93 0.76 10.26
N LEU A 59 1.07 1.29 9.05
CA LEU A 59 1.49 0.54 7.87
C LEU A 59 3.02 0.47 7.80
N ARG A 60 3.57 -0.73 7.66
CA ARG A 60 5.02 -0.95 7.64
C ARG A 60 5.63 -0.62 6.29
N ALA A 61 6.85 -0.09 6.29
CA ALA A 61 7.62 0.13 5.06
C ALA A 61 7.73 -1.17 4.25
N GLY A 62 7.53 -1.09 2.94
CA GLY A 62 7.58 -2.25 2.04
C GLY A 62 6.31 -3.08 1.99
N ASP A 63 5.43 -2.96 3.00
CA ASP A 63 4.18 -3.73 3.06
C ASP A 63 3.01 -2.98 2.43
N TRP A 64 3.05 -1.65 2.35
CA TRP A 64 1.99 -0.87 1.68
C TRP A 64 2.46 -0.33 0.32
N GLU A 65 1.52 -0.28 -0.61
CA GLU A 65 1.72 0.28 -1.95
C GLU A 65 0.68 1.35 -2.25
N LEU A 66 1.09 2.38 -2.99
CA LEU A 66 0.25 3.51 -3.37
C LEU A 66 0.12 3.60 -4.90
N SER A 67 -1.10 3.86 -5.37
CA SER A 67 -1.40 4.16 -6.76
C SER A 67 -2.14 5.50 -6.86
N ILE A 68 -1.70 6.37 -7.76
CA ILE A 68 -2.32 7.64 -8.12
C ILE A 68 -2.35 7.70 -9.65
N VAL A 69 -3.52 7.49 -10.26
CA VAL A 69 -3.65 7.42 -11.72
C VAL A 69 -4.87 8.20 -12.19
N PRO A 70 -4.88 8.78 -13.41
CA PRO A 70 -6.09 9.41 -13.94
C PRO A 70 -7.26 8.43 -13.96
N VAL A 71 -8.47 8.91 -13.67
CA VAL A 71 -9.68 8.06 -13.69
C VAL A 71 -9.82 7.36 -15.04
N GLY A 72 -10.07 6.05 -14.98
CA GLY A 72 -10.19 5.18 -16.16
C GLY A 72 -8.88 4.55 -16.63
N GLN A 73 -7.74 4.88 -16.01
CA GLN A 73 -6.47 4.18 -16.21
C GLN A 73 -6.32 3.02 -15.20
N PRO A 74 -5.60 1.94 -15.56
CA PRO A 74 -5.32 0.86 -14.61
C PRO A 74 -4.46 1.36 -13.44
N PRO A 75 -4.67 0.86 -12.20
CA PRO A 75 -3.83 1.18 -11.06
C PRO A 75 -2.35 0.84 -11.31
N ALA A 76 -1.46 1.72 -10.86
CA ALA A 76 -0.02 1.54 -10.93
C ALA A 76 0.57 1.66 -9.53
N TYR A 77 0.63 0.52 -8.84
CA TYR A 77 1.08 0.46 -7.45
C TYR A 77 2.60 0.63 -7.32
N ARG A 78 3.01 1.42 -6.33
CA ARG A 78 4.41 1.66 -5.98
C ARG A 78 4.63 1.33 -4.52
N VAL A 79 5.61 0.47 -4.28
CA VAL A 79 6.00 0.03 -2.94
C VAL A 79 6.58 1.19 -2.15
N SER A 80 6.14 1.30 -0.90
CA SER A 80 6.65 2.29 0.04
C SER A 80 8.05 1.97 0.57
N SER A 81 8.83 3.01 0.85
CA SER A 81 10.14 2.89 1.49
C SER A 81 10.14 3.27 2.98
N THR A 82 9.03 3.80 3.50
CA THR A 82 8.89 4.22 4.90
C THR A 82 7.60 3.68 5.53
N LEU A 83 7.57 3.62 6.86
CA LEU A 83 6.32 3.39 7.59
C LEU A 83 5.35 4.55 7.36
N PHE A 84 4.05 4.29 7.42
CA PHE A 84 2.99 5.30 7.39
C PHE A 84 2.09 5.11 8.61
N LYS A 85 1.97 6.13 9.45
CA LYS A 85 1.23 6.05 10.73
C LYS A 85 0.34 7.28 10.92
N ALA A 86 -0.57 7.17 11.88
CA ALA A 86 -1.45 8.26 12.29
C ALA A 86 -0.70 9.59 12.46
N GLY A 87 -1.17 10.63 11.76
CA GLY A 87 -0.56 11.96 11.74
C GLY A 87 0.39 12.21 10.56
N ASP A 88 0.88 11.15 9.90
CA ASP A 88 1.70 11.29 8.70
C ASP A 88 0.87 11.85 7.52
N GLN A 89 1.55 12.60 6.64
CA GLN A 89 0.93 13.27 5.51
C GLN A 89 1.83 13.19 4.29
N ILE A 90 1.31 12.61 3.21
CA ILE A 90 1.98 12.59 1.90
C ILE A 90 1.43 13.75 1.09
N ILE A 91 2.32 14.64 0.62
CA ILE A 91 1.99 15.70 -0.33
C ILE A 91 2.70 15.38 -1.64
N THR A 92 1.97 15.39 -2.75
CA THR A 92 2.54 15.03 -4.05
C THR A 92 1.91 15.78 -5.20
N THR A 93 2.74 16.04 -6.21
CA THR A 93 2.36 16.54 -7.53
C THR A 93 2.48 15.48 -8.62
N ASN A 94 2.83 14.24 -8.26
CA ASN A 94 3.16 13.16 -9.20
C ASN A 94 2.05 12.10 -9.27
N VAL A 95 1.80 11.60 -10.48
CA VAL A 95 1.09 10.32 -10.70
C VAL A 95 2.03 9.15 -10.44
N THR A 96 1.53 7.91 -10.47
CA THR A 96 2.36 6.70 -10.31
C THR A 96 2.47 5.82 -11.57
N ASN A 97 1.83 6.22 -12.68
CA ASN A 97 1.74 5.43 -13.91
C ASN A 97 2.53 5.97 -15.11
N TYR A 98 3.39 6.97 -14.93
CA TYR A 98 4.24 7.45 -16.04
C TYR A 98 5.23 6.36 -16.48
N PRO A 99 5.26 5.98 -17.77
CA PRO A 99 6.17 4.95 -18.29
C PRO A 99 7.64 5.33 -18.16
N GLY A 100 8.48 4.36 -17.78
CA GLY A 100 9.92 4.58 -17.65
C GLY A 100 10.37 5.34 -16.40
N ALA A 101 9.44 5.85 -15.59
CA ALA A 101 9.77 6.50 -14.33
C ALA A 101 10.02 5.48 -13.20
N THR A 102 11.02 5.79 -12.38
CA THR A 102 11.28 5.15 -11.09
C THR A 102 10.73 6.03 -9.99
N TYR A 103 9.92 5.47 -9.09
CA TYR A 103 9.26 6.19 -8.02
C TYR A 103 9.89 5.87 -6.67
N ASN A 104 9.90 6.84 -5.77
CA ASN A 104 10.07 6.62 -4.35
C ASN A 104 8.86 7.17 -3.60
N VAL A 105 8.22 6.29 -2.85
CA VAL A 105 7.00 6.56 -2.07
C VAL A 105 7.36 6.52 -0.60
N THR A 106 7.26 7.66 0.07
CA THR A 106 7.47 7.78 1.51
C THR A 106 6.18 8.22 2.20
N ASN A 107 6.23 8.39 3.51
CA ASN A 107 5.16 8.97 4.32
C ASN A 107 5.03 10.49 4.20
N ALA A 108 5.87 11.12 3.37
CA ALA A 108 5.88 12.56 3.17
C ALA A 108 5.67 12.97 1.71
N VAL A 109 6.14 12.16 0.75
CA VAL A 109 6.14 12.52 -0.67
C VAL A 109 6.08 11.29 -1.57
N VAL A 110 5.51 11.47 -2.76
CA VAL A 110 5.74 10.59 -3.92
C VAL A 110 6.61 11.37 -4.90
N ASN A 111 7.83 10.93 -5.14
CA ASN A 111 8.75 11.56 -6.07
C ASN A 111 9.24 10.59 -7.14
N ILE A 112 9.64 11.15 -8.28
CA ILE A 112 10.28 10.41 -9.38
C ILE A 112 11.79 10.58 -9.22
N THR A 113 12.50 9.47 -9.06
CA THR A 113 13.95 9.46 -8.84
C THR A 113 14.75 9.24 -10.12
N ALA A 114 14.11 8.73 -11.17
CA ALA A 114 14.68 8.61 -12.51
C ALA A 114 13.55 8.62 -13.55
N GLY A 115 13.83 9.15 -14.75
CA GLY A 115 12.83 9.23 -15.83
C GLY A 115 11.73 10.26 -15.59
N ASP A 116 12.07 11.37 -14.92
CA ASP A 116 11.12 12.44 -14.60
C ASP A 116 10.72 13.26 -15.83
N ASP A 117 9.45 13.62 -15.92
CA ASP A 117 8.85 14.36 -17.03
C ASP A 117 7.65 15.20 -16.55
N PRO A 118 7.39 16.40 -17.11
CA PRO A 118 6.22 17.20 -16.76
C PRO A 118 4.86 16.50 -16.95
N SER A 119 4.76 15.53 -17.88
CA SER A 119 3.55 14.73 -18.07
C SER A 119 3.29 13.71 -16.96
N ALA A 120 4.26 13.47 -16.09
CA ALA A 120 4.10 12.68 -14.87
C ALA A 120 3.50 13.49 -13.70
N ARG A 121 3.06 14.74 -13.95
CA ARG A 121 2.45 15.61 -12.95
C ARG A 121 0.92 15.53 -12.94
N LEU A 122 0.35 15.93 -11.81
CA LEU A 122 -1.07 16.17 -11.65
C LEU A 122 -1.50 17.37 -12.50
N VAL A 123 -2.71 17.30 -13.06
CA VAL A 123 -3.28 18.31 -13.94
C VAL A 123 -4.52 18.90 -13.28
N SER A 124 -4.60 20.23 -13.17
CA SER A 124 -5.76 20.91 -12.57
C SER A 124 -7.05 20.56 -13.32
N GLY A 125 -8.12 20.31 -12.56
CA GLY A 125 -9.43 19.87 -13.06
C GLY A 125 -9.50 18.38 -13.42
N GLN A 126 -8.38 17.64 -13.39
CA GLN A 126 -8.37 16.21 -13.65
C GLN A 126 -8.75 15.41 -12.39
N LYS A 127 -9.53 14.34 -12.59
CA LYS A 127 -9.84 13.35 -11.55
C LYS A 127 -8.83 12.23 -11.55
N TYR A 128 -8.44 11.80 -10.35
CA TYR A 128 -7.49 10.73 -10.10
C TYR A 128 -8.11 9.66 -9.19
N ASP A 129 -7.92 8.40 -9.57
CA ASP A 129 -8.12 7.23 -8.73
C ASP A 129 -6.90 7.08 -7.80
N VAL A 130 -7.14 7.18 -6.49
CA VAL A 130 -6.12 7.02 -5.45
C VAL A 130 -6.43 5.77 -4.65
N LYS A 131 -5.50 4.82 -4.68
CA LYS A 131 -5.66 3.51 -4.03
C LYS A 131 -4.44 3.20 -3.17
N MET A 132 -4.67 2.61 -2.01
CA MET A 132 -3.62 2.07 -1.16
C MET A 132 -3.96 0.65 -0.73
N ILE A 133 -3.04 -0.27 -0.97
CA ILE A 133 -3.16 -1.69 -0.63
C ILE A 133 -2.03 -2.09 0.32
N VAL A 134 -2.32 -3.02 1.23
CA VAL A 134 -1.35 -3.53 2.20
C VAL A 134 -1.17 -5.04 2.04
N TYR A 135 0.07 -5.46 1.86
CA TYR A 135 0.56 -6.83 1.82
C TYR A 135 1.11 -7.27 3.20
N PRO A 136 1.15 -8.57 3.49
CA PRO A 136 0.68 -9.69 2.66
C PRO A 136 -0.86 -9.87 2.67
N PHE A 137 -1.59 -9.03 3.40
CA PHE A 137 -3.04 -9.13 3.60
C PHE A 137 -3.88 -8.91 2.34
N LYS A 138 -3.33 -8.22 1.33
CA LYS A 138 -4.05 -7.74 0.13
C LYS A 138 -5.29 -6.92 0.48
N SER A 139 -5.23 -6.22 1.61
CA SER A 139 -6.32 -5.39 2.10
C SER A 139 -6.21 -3.98 1.53
N MET A 140 -7.31 -3.49 0.95
CA MET A 140 -7.41 -2.12 0.49
C MET A 140 -7.79 -1.21 1.65
N VAL A 141 -6.92 -0.25 1.98
CA VAL A 141 -7.10 0.71 3.08
C VAL A 141 -7.52 2.09 2.58
N LEU A 142 -7.40 2.32 1.27
CA LEU A 142 -7.87 3.51 0.60
C LEU A 142 -8.33 3.15 -0.81
N ASP A 143 -9.52 3.61 -1.17
CA ASP A 143 -10.04 3.62 -2.54
C ASP A 143 -10.94 4.84 -2.71
N THR A 144 -10.46 5.88 -3.39
CA THR A 144 -11.23 7.10 -3.60
C THR A 144 -10.85 7.78 -4.91
N VAL A 145 -11.80 8.56 -5.43
CA VAL A 145 -11.57 9.50 -6.51
C VAL A 145 -11.38 10.90 -5.94
N VAL A 146 -10.37 11.62 -6.40
CA VAL A 146 -10.16 13.03 -6.06
C VAL A 146 -9.96 13.86 -7.33
N GLU A 147 -10.63 15.01 -7.40
CA GLU A 147 -10.34 16.05 -8.38
C GLU A 147 -9.30 16.99 -7.79
N VAL A 148 -8.21 17.22 -8.51
CA VAL A 148 -7.17 18.18 -8.10
C VAL A 148 -7.42 19.53 -8.74
N ARG A 149 -7.16 20.61 -8.00
CA ARG A 149 -7.43 21.99 -8.44
C ARG A 149 -6.17 22.81 -8.38
#